data_AF-A0A1N6WQ59-F1
#
_entry.id   AF-A0A1N6WQ59-F1
#
_cell.length_a   1.000
_cell.length_b   1.000
_cell.length_c   1.000
_cell.angle_alpha   90.00
_cell.angle_beta   90.00
_cell.angle_gamma   90.00
#
_symmetry.space_group_name_H-M   'P 1'
#
loop_
_entity.id
_entity.type
_entity.pdbx_description
1 polymer ?
#
loop_
_entity_poly.entity_id
_entity_poly.type
_entity_poly.pdbx_seq_one_letter_code
_entity_poly.pdbx_strand_id
1 'polypeptide(L)'
;MNVKNLYELVWTTPIKQICKEHDIDYLAFRKLCTENNIPLPELGYWTKLRFGKHVTNIALSEEVDESKQIDLSELKKTRGIVK
;
A
#
# COMPACT_ATOMS: atom_id res chain seq x y z
N MET A 1 -10.67 5.73 4.34
CA MET A 1 -10.95 4.76 3.23
C MET A 1 -10.87 3.33 3.77
N ASN A 2 -11.68 2.38 3.32
CA ASN A 2 -11.65 1.02 3.92
C ASN A 2 -10.45 0.20 3.43
N VAL A 3 -10.09 -0.85 4.18
CA VAL A 3 -8.94 -1.73 3.89
C VAL A 3 -8.98 -2.33 2.49
N LYS A 4 -10.14 -2.86 2.08
CA LYS A 4 -10.33 -3.46 0.76
C LYS A 4 -10.03 -2.49 -0.38
N ASN A 5 -10.53 -1.26 -0.29
CA ASN A 5 -10.30 -0.25 -1.32
C ASN A 5 -8.82 0.16 -1.37
N LEU A 6 -8.16 0.25 -0.21
CA LEU A 6 -6.72 0.49 -0.17
C LEU A 6 -5.93 -0.65 -0.78
N TYR A 7 -6.31 -1.90 -0.52
CA TYR A 7 -5.71 -3.07 -1.15
C TYR A 7 -5.86 -3.00 -2.67
N GLU A 8 -7.08 -2.80 -3.19
CA GLU A 8 -7.29 -2.66 -4.64
C GLU A 8 -6.43 -1.53 -5.23
N LEU A 9 -6.32 -0.40 -4.52
CA LEU A 9 -5.44 0.70 -4.92
C LEU A 9 -3.96 0.28 -4.95
N VAL A 10 -3.48 -0.46 -3.94
CA VAL A 10 -2.10 -0.96 -3.85
C VAL A 10 -1.80 -2.04 -4.89
N TRP A 11 -2.80 -2.76 -5.38
CA TRP A 11 -2.65 -3.79 -6.41
C TRP A 11 -2.85 -3.26 -7.84
N THR A 12 -3.59 -2.17 -8.02
CA THR A 12 -3.71 -1.46 -9.30
C THR A 12 -2.58 -0.46 -9.50
N THR A 13 -2.12 0.17 -8.42
CA THR A 13 -1.12 1.25 -8.44
C THR A 13 0.01 0.94 -7.48
N PRO A 14 1.29 0.99 -7.92
CA PRO A 14 2.41 0.73 -7.03
C PRO A 14 2.44 1.75 -5.88
N ILE A 15 2.72 1.27 -4.67
CA ILE A 15 2.84 2.10 -3.45
C ILE A 15 3.71 3.32 -3.69
N LYS A 16 4.81 3.18 -4.44
CA LYS A 16 5.71 4.29 -4.78
C LYS A 16 4.99 5.46 -5.50
N GLN A 17 4.00 5.16 -6.33
CA GLN A 17 3.19 6.14 -7.02
C GLN A 17 2.14 6.74 -6.08
N ILE A 18 1.45 5.94 -5.27
CA ILE A 18 0.53 6.42 -4.21
C ILE A 18 1.27 7.38 -3.27
N CYS A 19 2.47 6.99 -2.83
CA CYS A 19 3.35 7.81 -2.01
C CYS A 19 3.69 9.14 -2.66
N LYS A 20 3.90 9.14 -3.97
CA LYS A 20 4.22 10.35 -4.73
C LYS A 20 3.01 11.25 -4.93
N GLU A 21 1.83 10.67 -5.19
CA GLU A 21 0.59 11.41 -5.43
C GLU A 21 0.04 12.04 -4.15
N HIS A 22 0.19 11.34 -3.01
CA HIS A 22 -0.31 11.77 -1.71
C HIS A 22 0.75 12.41 -0.79
N ASP A 23 2.01 12.51 -1.23
CA ASP A 23 3.17 13.00 -0.46
C ASP A 23 3.34 12.29 0.90
N ILE A 24 3.16 10.96 0.89
CA ILE A 24 3.23 10.12 2.09
C ILE A 24 4.53 9.31 2.14
N ASP A 25 4.97 9.01 3.35
CA ASP A 25 6.20 8.27 3.56
C ASP A 25 6.03 6.77 3.25
N TYR A 26 6.91 6.21 2.41
CA TYR A 26 6.86 4.79 2.05
C TYR A 26 6.99 3.87 3.27
N LEU A 27 7.85 4.25 4.23
CA LEU A 27 8.02 3.51 5.48
C LEU A 27 6.76 3.56 6.34
N ALA A 28 6.10 4.72 6.43
CA ALA A 28 4.87 4.91 7.19
C ALA A 28 3.71 4.12 6.55
N PHE A 29 3.61 4.16 5.21
CA PHE A 29 2.66 3.34 4.47
C PHE A 29 2.86 1.84 4.69
N ARG A 30 4.11 1.38 4.67
CA ARG A 30 4.43 -0.02 4.92
C ARG A 30 4.05 -0.44 6.34
N LYS A 31 4.38 0.38 7.35
CA LYS A 31 3.98 0.15 8.75
C LYS A 31 2.46 0.04 8.87
N LEU A 32 1.72 0.99 8.29
CA LEU A 32 0.27 0.98 8.29
C LEU A 32 -0.29 -0.29 7.67
N CYS A 33 0.24 -0.74 6.53
CA CYS A 33 -0.18 -2.00 5.90
C CYS A 33 0.10 -3.20 6.82
N THR A 34 1.26 -3.25 7.47
CA THR A 34 1.59 -4.31 8.42
C THR A 34 0.66 -4.29 9.65
N GLU A 35 0.37 -3.13 10.22
CA GLU A 35 -0.54 -2.98 11.37
C GLU A 35 -1.99 -3.36 11.01
N ASN A 36 -2.37 -3.15 9.76
CA ASN A 36 -3.70 -3.49 9.24
C ASN A 36 -3.77 -4.90 8.61
N ASN A 37 -2.71 -5.70 8.71
CA ASN A 37 -2.61 -7.03 8.09
C ASN A 37 -2.94 -7.02 6.58
N ILE A 38 -2.56 -5.95 5.88
CA ILE A 38 -2.76 -5.81 4.44
C ILE A 38 -1.61 -6.53 3.73
N PRO A 39 -1.88 -7.59 2.94
CA PRO A 39 -0.86 -8.25 2.17
C PRO A 39 -0.34 -7.30 1.09
N LEU A 40 0.93 -6.94 1.22
CA LEU A 40 1.63 -6.14 0.23
C LEU A 40 2.18 -7.07 -0.86
N PRO A 41 2.19 -6.62 -2.13
CA PRO A 41 2.84 -7.36 -3.19
C PRO A 41 4.34 -7.52 -2.88
N GLU A 42 4.89 -8.72 -3.11
CA GLU A 42 6.31 -8.98 -2.88
C GLU A 42 7.22 -8.01 -3.65
N LEU A 43 8.41 -7.75 -3.10
CA LEU A 43 9.46 -7.01 -3.78
C LEU A 43 9.81 -7.72 -5.09
N GLY A 44 9.40 -7.11 -6.21
CA GLY A 44 9.57 -7.68 -7.55
C GLY A 44 8.27 -8.12 -8.23
N TYR A 45 7.12 -8.08 -7.55
CA TYR A 45 5.80 -8.28 -8.16
C TYR A 45 5.59 -7.31 -9.35
N TRP A 46 5.81 -6.02 -9.12
CA TRP A 46 5.70 -4.98 -10.15
C TRP A 46 6.67 -5.20 -11.30
N THR A 47 7.87 -5.70 -11.00
CA THR A 47 8.86 -6.07 -12.00
C THR A 47 8.32 -7.22 -12.86
N LYS A 48 7.83 -8.31 -12.25
CA LYS A 48 7.21 -9.44 -12.96
C LYS A 48 6.02 -9.00 -13.83
N LEU A 49 5.15 -8.13 -13.30
CA LEU A 49 4.01 -7.54 -14.03
C LEU A 49 4.48 -6.71 -15.23
N ARG A 50 5.47 -5.84 -15.05
CA ARG A 50 6.07 -5.01 -16.13
C ARG A 50 6.70 -5.87 -17.23
N PHE A 51 7.28 -7.01 -16.88
CA PHE A 51 7.87 -7.96 -17.83
C PHE A 51 6.85 -8.94 -18.43
N GLY A 52 5.55 -8.77 -18.18
CA GLY A 52 4.50 -9.63 -18.73
C GLY A 52 4.53 -11.07 -18.22
N LYS A 53 5.21 -11.33 -17.10
CA LYS A 53 5.22 -12.66 -16.48
C LYS A 53 3.92 -12.89 -15.73
N HIS A 54 3.47 -14.14 -15.70
CA HIS A 54 2.31 -14.54 -14.92
C HIS A 54 2.55 -14.19 -13.45
N VAL A 55 1.73 -13.28 -12.92
CA VAL A 55 1.79 -12.83 -11.55
C VAL A 55 0.56 -13.35 -10.81
N THR A 56 0.78 -14.22 -9.84
CA THR A 56 -0.27 -14.61 -8.90
C THR A 56 -0.52 -13.44 -7.97
N ASN A 57 -1.72 -12.87 -8.07
CA ASN A 57 -2.19 -11.91 -7.08
C ASN A 57 -2.41 -12.66 -5.77
N ILE A 58 -1.87 -12.13 -4.66
CA ILE A 58 -2.13 -12.69 -3.34
C ILE A 58 -3.52 -12.20 -2.99
N ALA A 59 -4.52 -13.05 -3.23
CA ALA A 59 -5.89 -12.75 -2.87
C ALA A 59 -5.92 -12.32 -1.40
N LEU A 60 -6.50 -11.15 -1.16
CA LEU A 60 -6.76 -10.66 0.18
C LEU A 60 -7.43 -11.80 0.96
N SER A 61 -6.84 -12.23 2.08
CA SER A 61 -7.48 -13.24 2.92
C SER A 61 -8.88 -12.70 3.26
N GLU A 62 -9.93 -13.51 3.13
CA GLU A 62 -11.33 -13.09 3.34
C GLU A 62 -11.60 -12.57 4.77
N GLU A 63 -10.62 -12.69 5.67
CA GLU A 63 -10.65 -12.25 7.06
C GLU A 63 -10.20 -10.80 7.28
N VAL A 64 -9.92 -10.05 6.22
CA VAL A 64 -9.51 -8.64 6.36
C VAL A 64 -10.74 -7.79 6.69
N ASP A 65 -10.79 -7.37 7.94
CA ASP A 65 -11.87 -6.58 8.55
C ASP A 65 -12.18 -5.32 7.72
N GLU A 66 -13.21 -5.40 6.88
CA GLU A 66 -13.65 -4.34 5.97
C GLU A 66 -14.11 -3.07 6.73
N SER A 67 -14.33 -3.18 8.04
CA SER A 67 -14.76 -2.08 8.91
C SER A 67 -13.63 -1.14 9.31
N LYS A 68 -12.36 -1.51 9.07
CA LYS A 68 -11.22 -0.63 9.37
C LYS A 68 -11.13 0.51 8.36
N GLN A 69 -11.36 1.72 8.85
CA GLN A 69 -11.04 2.95 8.14
C GLN A 69 -9.54 3.24 8.24
N ILE A 70 -8.91 3.33 7.09
CA ILE A 70 -7.53 3.73 6.92
C ILE A 70 -7.50 5.17 6.40
N ASP A 71 -6.76 6.03 7.08
CA ASP A 71 -6.54 7.41 6.67
C ASP A 71 -5.09 7.63 6.25
N LEU A 72 -4.88 7.80 4.95
CA LEU A 72 -3.55 8.09 4.38
C LEU A 72 -3.07 9.51 4.72
N SER A 73 -3.97 10.38 5.18
CA SER A 73 -3.67 11.77 5.56
C SER A 73 -2.67 11.86 6.72
N GLU A 74 -2.67 10.88 7.63
CA GLU A 74 -1.77 10.81 8.79
C GLU A 74 -0.32 10.44 8.41
N LEU A 75 -0.12 9.86 7.21
CA LEU A 75 1.20 9.44 6.74
C LEU A 75 1.97 10.54 6.00
N LYS A 76 1.36 11.72 5.86
CA LYS A 76 2.00 12.88 5.22
C LYS A 76 3.21 13.25 6.06
N LYS A 77 4.38 13.29 5.42
CA LYS A 77 5.57 13.85 6.06
C LYS A 77 5.26 15.28 6.47
N THR A 78 5.12 15.52 7.77
CA THR A 78 5.48 16.84 8.28
C THR A 78 6.95 16.99 7.92
N ARG A 79 7.24 17.88 6.98
CA ARG A 79 8.61 18.32 6.71
C ARG A 79 9.13 19.04 7.96
N GLY A 80 9.46 18.27 9.00
CA GLY A 80 10.42 18.67 10.01
C GLY A 80 11.79 18.55 9.36
N ILE A 81 12.20 19.62 8.68
CA ILE A 81 13.60 19.83 8.32
C ILE A 81 14.34 19.92 9.65
N VAL A 82 14.98 18.84 10.07
CA VAL A 82 16.05 18.89 11.06
C VAL A 82 17.29 18.34 10.38
N LYS A 83 18.13 19.29 9.98
CA LYS A 83 19.52 19.07 9.59
C LYS A 83 20.35 20.00 10.46
#